data_AF-A0A9C7QDU3-F1
#
_entry.id   AF-A0A9C7QDU3-F1
#
_cell.length_a   1.000
_cell.length_b   1.000
_cell.length_c   1.000
_cell.angle_alpha   90.00
_cell.angle_beta   90.00
_cell.angle_gamma   90.00
#
_symmetry.space_group_name_H-M   'P 1'
#
loop_
_entity.id
_entity.type
_entity.pdbx_description
1 polymer ?
#
loop_
_entity_poly.entity_id
_entity_poly.type
_entity_poly.pdbx_seq_one_letter_code
_entity_poly.pdbx_strand_id
1 'polypeptide(L)' 'MKYHNPVVSGFYPDPSVCEHDGKYYLVCSSFQYFPGVPLFESDDLVNWK' A
#
# COMPACT_ATOMS: atom_id res chain seq x y z
N MET A 1 0.15 -16.55 11.24
CA MET A 1 0.80 -16.47 9.92
C MET A 1 2.03 -15.61 10.04
N LYS A 2 3.12 -15.96 9.35
CA LYS A 2 4.35 -15.13 9.32
C LYS A 2 4.26 -14.23 8.08
N TYR A 3 4.31 -12.92 8.26
CA TYR A 3 4.38 -11.98 7.14
C TYR A 3 5.84 -11.83 6.68
N HIS A 4 6.03 -11.29 5.48
CA HIS A 4 7.36 -11.01 4.93
C HIS A 4 7.43 -9.55 4.50
N ASN A 5 8.47 -8.85 4.96
CA ASN A 5 8.76 -7.50 4.52
C ASN A 5 9.73 -7.51 3.33
N PRO A 6 9.60 -6.54 2.41
CA PRO A 6 8.56 -5.50 2.37
C PRO A 6 7.21 -6.06 1.87
N VAL A 7 6.11 -5.68 2.53
CA VAL A 7 4.73 -6.15 2.19
C VAL A 7 4.24 -5.64 0.83
N VAL A 8 4.78 -4.52 0.37
CA VAL A 8 4.67 -4.04 -1.01
C VAL A 8 6.11 -3.79 -1.50
N SER A 9 6.56 -4.58 -2.46
CA SER A 9 7.95 -4.52 -2.97
C SER A 9 8.05 -3.65 -4.23
N GLY A 10 9.22 -3.04 -4.46
CA GLY A 10 9.48 -2.16 -5.60
C GLY A 10 9.53 -0.67 -5.20
N PHE A 11 9.16 0.21 -6.13
CA PHE A 11 9.17 1.66 -5.93
C PHE A 11 7.87 2.15 -5.29
N TYR A 12 7.74 1.89 -3.99
CA TYR A 12 6.59 2.30 -3.17
C TYR A 12 7.04 3.03 -1.89
N PRO A 13 7.60 4.24 -2.03
CA PRO A 13 8.06 5.04 -0.90
C PRO A 13 6.90 5.74 -0.17
N ASP A 14 7.20 6.24 1.04
CA ASP A 14 6.32 7.07 1.88
C ASP A 14 4.91 6.47 2.09
N PRO A 15 4.78 5.23 2.60
CA PRO A 15 3.48 4.62 2.81
C PRO A 15 2.64 5.42 3.82
N SER A 16 1.44 5.84 3.40
CA SER A 16 0.39 6.36 4.28
C SER A 16 -0.78 5.41 4.26
N VAL A 17 -1.27 5.01 5.44
CA VAL A 17 -2.32 3.99 5.58
C VAL A 17 -3.51 4.51 6.37
N CYS A 18 -4.73 4.18 5.93
CA CYS A 18 -5.97 4.38 6.68
C CYS A 18 -6.87 3.14 6.62
N GLU A 19 -7.88 3.10 7.49
CA GLU A 19 -8.90 2.06 7.51
C GLU A 19 -10.27 2.71 7.29
N HIS A 20 -11.12 2.03 6.51
CA HIS A 20 -12.53 2.39 6.34
C HIS A 20 -13.34 1.13 6.01
N ASP A 21 -14.45 0.93 6.74
CA ASP A 21 -15.42 -0.16 6.53
C ASP A 21 -14.78 -1.56 6.47
N GLY A 22 -13.77 -1.82 7.32
CA GLY A 22 -13.10 -3.11 7.42
C GLY A 22 -12.04 -3.36 6.36
N LYS A 23 -11.68 -2.33 5.57
CA LYS A 23 -10.62 -2.36 4.56
C LYS A 23 -9.51 -1.40 4.91
N TYR A 24 -8.28 -1.81 4.61
CA TYR A 24 -7.10 -0.96 4.72
C TYR A 24 -6.70 -0.44 3.35
N TYR A 25 -6.39 0.85 3.30
CA TYR A 25 -5.95 1.55 2.11
C TYR A 25 -4.56 2.12 2.33
N LEU A 26 -3.63 1.85 1.41
CA LEU A 26 -2.27 2.34 1.47
C LEU A 26 -1.96 3.13 0.20
N VAL A 27 -1.38 4.31 0.35
CA VAL A 27 -0.87 5.11 -0.77
C VAL A 27 0.63 5.31 -0.64
N CYS A 28 1.30 5.48 -1.78
CA CYS A 28 2.73 5.79 -1.85
C CYS A 28 2.99 7.01 -2.74
N SER A 29 4.10 7.71 -2.50
CA SER A 29 4.52 8.81 -3.37
C SER A 29 5.02 8.27 -4.72
N SER A 30 4.60 8.89 -5.83
CA SER A 30 4.95 8.46 -7.20
C SER A 30 5.92 9.42 -7.91
N PHE A 31 6.27 10.54 -7.27
CA PHE A 31 7.08 11.61 -7.86
C PHE A 31 6.55 12.03 -9.24
N GLN A 32 7.41 12.06 -10.27
CA GLN A 32 7.06 12.48 -11.64
C GLN A 32 6.32 11.43 -12.48
N TYR A 33 6.12 10.21 -11.96
CA TYR A 33 5.47 9.14 -12.71
C TYR A 33 3.95 9.34 -12.75
N PHE A 34 3.35 9.05 -13.92
CA PHE A 34 1.92 9.17 -14.19
C PHE A 34 1.33 7.83 -14.68
N PRO A 35 0.12 7.41 -14.23
CA PRO A 35 -0.73 8.07 -13.23
C PRO A 35 -0.08 8.09 -11.84
N GLY A 36 -0.33 9.16 -11.08
CA GLY A 36 0.30 9.38 -9.79
C GLY A 36 -0.46 8.78 -8.61
N VAL A 37 0.23 8.66 -7.46
CA VAL A 37 -0.31 8.19 -6.18
C VAL A 37 -0.98 6.81 -6.29
N PRO A 38 -0.21 5.70 -6.44
CA PRO A 38 -0.78 4.37 -6.40
C PRO A 38 -1.53 4.14 -5.09
N LEU A 39 -2.72 3.55 -5.20
CA LEU A 39 -3.58 3.17 -4.09
C LEU A 39 -3.67 1.64 -4.05
N PHE A 40 -3.41 1.07 -2.87
CA PHE A 40 -3.52 -0.35 -2.59
C PHE A 40 -4.65 -0.61 -1.62
N GLU A 41 -5.28 -1.79 -1.73
CA GLU A 41 -6.28 -2.27 -0.78
C GLU A 41 -5.82 -3.58 -0.11
N SER A 42 -6.12 -3.74 1.19
CA SER A 42 -5.88 -4.97 1.95
C SER A 42 -6.99 -5.27 2.95
N ASP A 43 -7.22 -6.55 3.21
CA ASP A 43 -8.09 -7.05 4.28
C ASP A 43 -7.32 -7.36 5.58
N ASP A 44 -5.98 -7.48 5.51
CA ASP A 44 -5.17 -8.08 6.57
C ASP A 44 -3.84 -7.39 6.87
N LEU A 45 -3.56 -6.24 6.21
CA LEU A 45 -2.32 -5.47 6.27
C LEU A 45 -1.07 -6.20 5.72
N VAL A 46 -1.21 -7.45 5.26
CA VAL A 46 -0.11 -8.29 4.79
C VAL A 46 -0.16 -8.44 3.27
N ASN A 47 -1.35 -8.67 2.71
CA ASN A 47 -1.58 -8.87 1.30
C ASN A 47 -2.23 -7.62 0.70
N TRP A 48 -1.56 -6.97 -0.25
CA TRP A 48 -1.98 -5.72 -0.87
C TRP A 48 -2.24 -5.93 -2.38
N LYS A 49 -3.34 -5.36 -2.89
CA LYS A 49 -3.72 -5.40 -4.32
C LYS A 49 -3.72 -4.01 -4.92
#